data_AF-A0A016BMI2-F1
#
_entry.id   AF-A0A016BMI2-F1
#
_cell.length_a   1.000
_cell.length_b   1.000
_cell.length_c   1.000
_cell.angle_alpha   90.00
_cell.angle_beta   90.00
_cell.angle_gamma   90.00
#
_symmetry.space_group_name_H-M   'P 1'
#
loop_
_entity.id
_entity.type
_entity.pdbx_description
1 polymer ?
#
loop_
_entity_poly.entity_id
_entity_poly.type
_entity_poly.pdbx_seq_one_letter_code
_entity_poly.pdbx_strand_id
1 'polypeptide(L)'
;MNHSLRHAVIRCKWLLKIINGCFNFIHRKRFNRIIRERKMLSLFDYDKLVVSIPYSPSELVIDNNLYGIAYWLKSYAGLDVNKSLDASIEHGVFFGNLVREDDRLYPVKSMITFGNRRIKHLEYGGINKNIIAVGPYIHYAQSLLSYQEKSDLKAKLGRTLLVFPSHGIIGVTATFNNDEFIEEIERVRKDFDTVLISLYWTDVLKPDLVASYEALGYKIVTSGHRFDLNFLSRQKSFIELADYTMSNNLGTHVGYC
;
A
#
# COMPACT_ATOMS: atom_id res chain seq x y z
N MET A 1 -14.09 -15.74 -6.22
CA MET A 1 -13.65 -17.15 -6.10
C MET A 1 -14.28 -17.72 -4.84
N ASN A 2 -14.89 -18.91 -4.91
CA ASN A 2 -15.43 -19.59 -3.73
C ASN A 2 -14.30 -19.76 -2.68
N HIS A 3 -14.58 -19.44 -1.41
CA HIS A 3 -13.60 -19.45 -0.32
C HIS A 3 -12.91 -20.82 -0.19
N SER A 4 -13.67 -21.92 -0.37
CA SER A 4 -13.15 -23.28 -0.33
C SER A 4 -12.20 -23.57 -1.50
N LEU A 5 -12.52 -23.07 -2.69
CA LEU A 5 -11.66 -23.21 -3.88
C LEU A 5 -10.36 -22.43 -3.69
N ARG A 6 -10.44 -21.21 -3.14
CA ARG A 6 -9.26 -20.40 -2.80
C ARG A 6 -8.36 -21.16 -1.83
N HIS A 7 -8.93 -21.68 -0.73
CA HIS A 7 -8.19 -22.42 0.29
C HIS A 7 -7.50 -23.66 -0.29
N ALA A 8 -8.18 -24.41 -1.15
CA ALA A 8 -7.59 -25.56 -1.84
C ALA A 8 -6.37 -25.15 -2.70
N VAL A 9 -6.49 -24.04 -3.45
CA VAL A 9 -5.41 -23.52 -4.28
C VAL A 9 -4.23 -23.03 -3.43
N ILE A 10 -4.47 -22.19 -2.42
CA ILE A 10 -3.38 -21.57 -1.66
C ILE A 10 -2.58 -22.56 -0.82
N ARG A 11 -3.14 -23.74 -0.50
CA ARG A 11 -2.42 -24.84 0.18
C ARG A 11 -1.41 -25.54 -0.75
N CYS A 12 -1.61 -25.48 -2.07
CA CYS A 12 -0.80 -26.23 -3.03
C CYS A 12 0.22 -25.33 -3.73
N LYS A 13 1.50 -25.49 -3.34
CA LYS A 13 2.63 -24.71 -3.90
C LYS A 13 2.75 -24.86 -5.41
N TRP A 14 2.50 -26.04 -5.95
CA TRP A 14 2.61 -26.31 -7.39
C TRP A 14 1.49 -25.65 -8.19
N LEU A 15 0.24 -25.71 -7.72
CA LEU A 15 -0.89 -25.02 -8.36
C LEU A 15 -0.67 -23.51 -8.39
N LEU A 16 -0.22 -22.91 -7.28
CA LEU A 16 0.13 -21.49 -7.23
C LEU A 16 1.21 -21.13 -8.25
N LYS A 17 2.26 -21.95 -8.38
CA LYS A 17 3.32 -21.73 -9.38
C LYS A 17 2.80 -21.78 -10.81
N ILE A 18 1.91 -22.72 -11.13
CA ILE A 18 1.30 -22.82 -12.47
C ILE A 18 0.46 -21.58 -12.75
N ILE A 19 -0.46 -21.24 -11.84
CA ILE A 19 -1.36 -20.09 -12.00
C ILE A 19 -0.55 -18.80 -12.18
N ASN A 20 0.45 -18.59 -11.32
CA ASN A 20 1.36 -17.44 -11.41
C ASN A 20 2.17 -17.45 -12.71
N GLY A 21 2.59 -18.63 -13.18
CA GLY A 21 3.28 -18.82 -14.46
C GLY A 21 2.41 -18.39 -15.64
N CYS A 22 1.14 -18.81 -15.67
CA CYS A 22 0.18 -18.41 -16.70
C CYS A 22 -0.03 -16.88 -16.72
N PHE A 23 -0.28 -16.26 -15.57
CA PHE A 23 -0.42 -14.80 -15.50
C PHE A 23 0.83 -14.06 -15.98
N ASN A 24 2.02 -14.50 -15.56
CA ASN A 24 3.27 -13.89 -16.00
C ASN A 24 3.53 -14.08 -17.49
N PHE A 25 3.22 -15.24 -18.05
CA PHE A 25 3.36 -15.49 -19.49
C PHE A 25 2.56 -14.47 -20.32
N ILE A 26 1.34 -14.15 -19.89
CA ILE A 26 0.45 -13.23 -20.59
C ILE A 26 0.80 -11.75 -20.30
N HIS A 27 1.13 -11.42 -19.04
CA HIS A 27 1.12 -10.02 -18.59
C HIS A 27 2.50 -9.40 -18.33
N ARG A 28 3.58 -10.18 -18.16
CA ARG A 28 4.87 -9.68 -17.65
C ARG A 28 5.45 -8.50 -18.43
N LYS A 29 5.44 -8.58 -19.77
CA LYS A 29 5.96 -7.49 -20.62
C LYS A 29 5.17 -6.20 -20.43
N ARG A 30 3.83 -6.29 -20.43
CA ARG A 30 2.94 -5.14 -20.23
C ARG A 30 3.07 -4.57 -18.82
N PHE A 31 3.12 -5.42 -17.80
CA PHE A 31 3.33 -5.02 -16.41
C PHE A 31 4.64 -4.24 -16.24
N ASN A 32 5.78 -4.80 -16.68
CA ASN A 32 7.09 -4.16 -16.56
C ASN A 32 7.17 -2.81 -17.30
N ARG A 33 6.46 -2.68 -18.44
CA ARG A 33 6.36 -1.41 -19.15
C ARG A 33 5.59 -0.38 -18.30
N ILE A 34 4.40 -0.74 -17.80
CA ILE A 34 3.57 0.15 -16.97
C ILE A 34 4.32 0.59 -15.71
N ILE A 35 5.00 -0.32 -15.01
CA ILE A 35 5.75 0.04 -13.79
C ILE A 35 6.86 1.06 -14.09
N ARG A 36 7.57 0.92 -15.22
CA ARG A 36 8.61 1.88 -15.63
C ARG A 36 8.01 3.23 -16.01
N GLU A 37 6.95 3.24 -16.80
CA GLU A 37 6.25 4.47 -17.21
C GLU A 37 5.70 5.22 -15.98
N ARG A 38 5.07 4.51 -15.03
CA ARG A 38 4.49 5.09 -13.80
C ARG A 38 5.50 5.60 -12.80
N LYS A 39 6.75 5.14 -12.86
CA LYS A 39 7.83 5.70 -12.06
C LYS A 39 8.16 7.14 -12.51
N MET A 40 7.90 7.47 -13.77
CA MET A 40 8.20 8.77 -14.37
C MET A 40 7.03 9.76 -14.33
N LEU A 41 5.85 9.32 -13.89
CA LEU A 41 4.69 10.21 -13.76
C LEU A 41 4.87 11.17 -12.59
N SER A 42 4.21 12.33 -12.67
CA SER A 42 4.13 13.25 -11.55
C SER A 42 3.45 12.57 -10.36
N LEU A 43 3.87 12.93 -9.14
CA LEU A 43 3.18 12.53 -7.93
C LEU A 43 1.70 13.00 -7.90
N PHE A 44 1.37 14.04 -8.66
CA PHE A 44 0.03 14.62 -8.73
C PHE A 44 -0.82 14.09 -9.90
N ASP A 45 -0.28 13.21 -10.76
CA ASP A 45 -1.03 12.54 -11.85
C ASP A 45 -1.91 11.40 -11.29
N TYR A 46 -2.77 11.70 -10.30
CA TYR A 46 -3.51 10.68 -9.55
C TYR A 46 -4.39 9.81 -10.47
N ASP A 47 -5.00 10.41 -11.48
CA ASP A 47 -5.88 9.79 -12.47
C ASP A 47 -5.16 8.71 -13.28
N LYS A 48 -3.92 8.99 -13.71
CA LYS A 48 -3.07 8.04 -14.44
C LYS A 48 -2.52 6.94 -13.54
N LEU A 49 -2.24 7.27 -12.28
CA LEU A 49 -1.67 6.36 -11.29
C LEU A 49 -2.64 5.28 -10.80
N VAL A 50 -3.95 5.51 -10.89
CA VAL A 50 -4.98 4.54 -10.46
C VAL A 50 -5.47 3.61 -11.56
N VAL A 51 -5.15 3.90 -12.84
CA VAL A 51 -5.51 3.03 -13.96
C VAL A 51 -5.09 1.58 -13.66
N SER A 52 -5.90 0.61 -14.09
CA SER A 52 -5.68 -0.80 -13.77
C SER A 52 -4.31 -1.29 -14.26
N ILE A 53 -3.62 -2.04 -13.41
CA ILE A 53 -2.38 -2.77 -13.74
C ILE A 53 -2.73 -4.25 -13.85
N PRO A 54 -2.32 -4.95 -14.93
CA PRO A 54 -2.55 -6.38 -15.03
C PRO A 54 -1.77 -7.14 -13.93
N TYR A 55 -2.38 -8.17 -13.38
CA TYR A 55 -1.74 -8.98 -12.35
C TYR A 55 -0.56 -9.77 -12.94
N SER A 56 0.65 -9.54 -12.42
CA SER A 56 1.88 -10.23 -12.83
C SER A 56 2.71 -10.54 -11.58
N PRO A 57 2.40 -11.64 -10.86
CA PRO A 57 2.97 -11.89 -9.55
C PRO A 57 4.45 -12.28 -9.60
N SER A 58 5.25 -11.76 -8.67
CA SER A 58 6.59 -12.29 -8.37
C SER A 58 6.59 -13.19 -7.12
N GLU A 59 5.55 -13.09 -6.30
CA GLU A 59 5.39 -13.83 -5.04
C GLU A 59 4.36 -14.95 -5.15
N LEU A 60 4.63 -16.04 -4.44
CA LEU A 60 3.74 -17.18 -4.30
C LEU A 60 2.49 -16.83 -3.48
N VAL A 61 2.69 -16.11 -2.37
CA VAL A 61 1.61 -15.61 -1.52
C VAL A 61 0.94 -14.44 -2.25
N ILE A 62 -0.36 -14.55 -2.52
CA ILE A 62 -1.08 -13.60 -3.37
C ILE A 62 -0.95 -12.18 -2.82
N ASP A 63 -1.19 -12.02 -1.52
CA ASP A 63 -1.20 -10.71 -0.88
C ASP A 63 0.19 -10.05 -0.90
N ASN A 64 1.30 -10.81 -0.89
CA ASN A 64 2.66 -10.24 -0.99
C ASN A 64 2.91 -9.46 -2.30
N ASN A 65 2.08 -9.66 -3.32
CA ASN A 65 2.17 -8.93 -4.59
C ASN A 65 1.50 -7.55 -4.54
N LEU A 66 0.96 -7.15 -3.38
CA LEU A 66 0.32 -5.85 -3.18
C LEU A 66 1.31 -4.79 -2.71
N TYR A 67 1.08 -3.56 -3.15
CA TYR A 67 1.70 -2.31 -2.68
C TYR A 67 3.23 -2.25 -2.82
N GLY A 68 3.85 -3.20 -3.54
CA GLY A 68 5.30 -3.28 -3.69
C GLY A 68 6.05 -3.67 -2.41
N ILE A 69 5.37 -4.14 -1.37
CA ILE A 69 5.98 -4.47 -0.07
C ILE A 69 7.11 -5.51 -0.23
N ALA A 70 6.81 -6.64 -0.86
CA ALA A 70 7.81 -7.71 -1.07
C ALA A 70 8.95 -7.26 -1.99
N TYR A 71 8.67 -6.40 -2.99
CA TYR A 71 9.68 -5.87 -3.89
C TYR A 71 10.71 -5.03 -3.12
N TRP A 72 10.26 -4.09 -2.28
CA TRP A 72 11.15 -3.20 -1.53
C TRP A 72 11.88 -3.91 -0.39
N LEU A 73 11.23 -4.85 0.32
CA LEU A 73 11.91 -5.69 1.30
C LEU A 73 13.05 -6.50 0.67
N LYS A 74 12.80 -7.14 -0.48
CA LYS A 74 13.84 -7.89 -1.21
C LYS A 74 14.94 -6.98 -1.73
N SER A 75 14.59 -5.84 -2.31
CA SER A 75 15.56 -4.87 -2.81
C SER A 75 16.47 -4.35 -1.70
N TYR A 76 15.91 -4.03 -0.53
CA TYR A 76 16.67 -3.57 0.62
C TYR A 76 17.61 -4.67 1.17
N ALA A 77 17.12 -5.91 1.21
CA ALA A 77 17.90 -7.06 1.68
C ALA A 77 18.92 -7.60 0.66
N GLY A 78 19.07 -6.98 -0.52
CA GLY A 78 19.95 -7.46 -1.59
C GLY A 78 19.50 -8.79 -2.22
N LEU A 79 18.22 -9.14 -2.11
CA LEU A 79 17.63 -10.35 -2.67
C LEU A 79 17.13 -10.12 -4.11
N ASP A 80 17.05 -11.20 -4.89
CA ASP A 80 16.47 -11.15 -6.23
C ASP A 80 14.97 -10.85 -6.18
N VAL A 81 14.60 -9.65 -6.63
CA VAL A 81 13.22 -9.15 -6.66
C VAL A 81 12.28 -9.97 -7.56
N ASN A 82 12.81 -10.82 -8.44
CA ASN A 82 12.01 -11.70 -9.30
C ASN A 82 11.72 -13.06 -8.67
N LYS A 83 12.42 -13.44 -7.60
CA LYS A 83 12.18 -14.68 -6.87
C LYS A 83 11.22 -14.45 -5.72
N SER A 84 10.25 -15.35 -5.56
CA SER A 84 9.32 -15.33 -4.43
C SER A 84 10.07 -15.55 -3.13
N LEU A 85 9.68 -14.84 -2.08
CA LEU A 85 10.04 -15.17 -0.72
C LEU A 85 9.41 -16.51 -0.33
N ASP A 86 10.10 -17.27 0.53
CA ASP A 86 9.49 -18.41 1.24
C ASP A 86 8.82 -17.94 2.54
N ALA A 87 8.08 -16.83 2.44
CA ALA A 87 7.41 -16.17 3.54
C ALA A 87 6.07 -15.54 3.14
N SER A 88 5.11 -15.48 4.06
CA SER A 88 3.97 -14.56 3.97
C SER A 88 4.34 -13.23 4.64
N ILE A 89 3.70 -12.14 4.21
CA ILE A 89 3.87 -10.81 4.82
C ILE A 89 2.50 -10.37 5.32
N GLU A 90 2.39 -10.00 6.60
CA GLU A 90 1.16 -9.38 7.10
C GLU A 90 0.89 -8.06 6.37
N HIS A 91 -0.38 -7.79 6.03
CA HIS A 91 -0.73 -6.56 5.34
C HIS A 91 -1.31 -5.55 6.31
N GLY A 92 -0.59 -4.45 6.49
CA GLY A 92 -1.01 -3.36 7.36
C GLY A 92 -0.68 -3.55 8.83
N VAL A 93 -1.10 -2.58 9.63
CA VAL A 93 -0.86 -2.56 11.07
C VAL A 93 -2.03 -3.24 11.79
N PHE A 94 -1.74 -4.36 12.46
CA PHE A 94 -2.71 -5.05 13.30
C PHE A 94 -2.62 -4.54 14.74
N PHE A 95 -3.64 -3.78 15.18
CA PHE A 95 -3.73 -3.27 16.55
C PHE A 95 -4.22 -4.33 17.56
N GLY A 96 -4.86 -5.39 17.06
CA GLY A 96 -5.43 -6.48 17.86
C GLY A 96 -4.75 -7.84 17.67
N ASN A 97 -5.42 -8.88 18.12
CA ASN A 97 -4.96 -10.28 18.05
C ASN A 97 -5.46 -11.03 16.81
N LEU A 98 -6.09 -10.36 15.84
CA LEU A 98 -6.59 -10.99 14.61
C LEU A 98 -5.48 -11.79 13.91
N VAL A 99 -5.72 -13.08 13.64
CA VAL A 99 -4.84 -13.93 12.84
C VAL A 99 -5.66 -14.50 11.69
N ARG A 100 -5.25 -14.25 10.44
CA ARG A 100 -6.03 -14.70 9.28
C ARG A 100 -5.83 -16.19 9.06
N GLU A 101 -6.89 -16.89 8.63
CA GLU A 101 -6.79 -18.30 8.29
C GLU A 101 -5.79 -18.55 7.15
N ASP A 102 -5.81 -17.69 6.13
CA ASP A 102 -4.88 -17.71 4.98
C ASP A 102 -3.40 -17.82 5.43
N ASP A 103 -3.02 -17.13 6.51
CA ASP A 103 -1.65 -17.11 7.02
C ASP A 103 -1.17 -18.48 7.49
N ARG A 104 -2.10 -19.40 7.81
CA ARG A 104 -1.81 -20.80 8.15
C ARG A 104 -1.68 -21.68 6.92
N LEU A 105 -2.42 -21.35 5.86
CA LEU A 105 -2.63 -22.24 4.72
C LEU A 105 -1.51 -22.14 3.69
N TYR A 106 -0.89 -20.97 3.53
CA TYR A 106 0.17 -20.79 2.53
C TYR A 106 1.39 -21.70 2.82
N PRO A 107 1.91 -22.44 1.81
CA PRO A 107 3.01 -23.39 1.94
C PRO A 107 4.37 -22.68 1.89
N VAL A 108 4.59 -21.81 2.87
CA VAL A 108 5.80 -21.02 3.10
C VAL A 108 6.30 -21.24 4.53
N LYS A 109 7.61 -21.16 4.73
CA LYS A 109 8.24 -21.48 6.02
C LYS A 109 8.20 -20.34 7.03
N SER A 110 8.14 -19.10 6.55
CA SER A 110 8.25 -17.92 7.39
C SER A 110 7.03 -17.00 7.28
N MET A 111 6.92 -16.07 8.23
CA MET A 111 5.94 -14.99 8.24
C MET A 111 6.63 -13.70 8.67
N ILE A 112 6.46 -12.62 7.91
CA ILE A 112 7.05 -11.31 8.15
C ILE A 112 5.98 -10.40 8.74
N THR A 113 6.31 -9.71 9.84
CA THR A 113 5.38 -8.87 10.60
C THR A 113 6.04 -7.55 11.07
N PHE A 114 5.23 -6.64 11.60
CA PHE A 114 5.67 -5.32 12.08
C PHE A 114 6.51 -5.37 13.36
N GLY A 115 6.24 -6.26 14.33
CA GLY A 115 6.92 -6.13 15.63
C GLY A 115 6.71 -7.27 16.60
N ASN A 116 7.48 -7.25 17.69
CA ASN A 116 7.51 -8.32 18.70
C ASN A 116 6.15 -8.55 19.39
N ARG A 117 5.34 -7.50 19.59
CA ARG A 117 3.97 -7.68 20.09
C ARG A 117 3.15 -8.54 19.14
N ARG A 118 3.34 -8.36 17.83
CA ARG A 118 2.58 -9.07 16.83
C ARG A 118 3.02 -10.53 16.69
N ILE A 119 4.31 -10.81 16.85
CA ILE A 119 4.85 -12.18 16.99
C ILE A 119 4.05 -12.95 18.06
N LYS A 120 3.90 -12.40 19.26
CA LYS A 120 3.15 -13.06 20.36
C LYS A 120 1.71 -13.39 19.98
N HIS A 121 1.02 -12.49 19.29
CA HIS A 121 -0.36 -12.72 18.87
C HIS A 121 -0.47 -13.80 17.79
N LEU A 122 0.50 -13.86 16.87
CA LEU A 122 0.55 -14.87 15.82
C LEU A 122 0.86 -16.26 16.41
N GLU A 123 1.82 -16.34 17.33
CA GLU A 123 2.18 -17.57 18.05
C GLU A 123 1.01 -18.09 18.89
N TYR A 124 0.38 -17.21 19.69
CA TYR A 124 -0.81 -17.56 20.47
C TYR A 124 -1.97 -17.99 19.57
N GLY A 125 -2.09 -17.35 18.40
CA GLY A 125 -3.03 -17.75 17.39
C GLY A 125 -2.71 -19.11 16.76
N GLY A 126 -1.56 -19.74 17.00
CA GLY A 126 -1.19 -21.05 16.44
C GLY A 126 -0.56 -20.98 15.05
N ILE A 127 0.12 -19.88 14.72
CA ILE A 127 0.95 -19.82 13.51
C ILE A 127 2.20 -20.68 13.73
N ASN A 128 2.31 -21.76 12.96
CA ASN A 128 3.45 -22.68 13.00
C ASN A 128 4.45 -22.37 11.87
N LYS A 129 4.99 -21.15 11.88
CA LYS A 129 5.97 -20.64 10.91
C LYS A 129 7.06 -19.87 11.64
N ASN A 130 8.22 -19.73 11.04
CA ASN A 130 9.25 -18.83 11.58
C ASN A 130 8.79 -17.35 11.43
N ILE A 131 8.55 -16.66 12.53
CA ILE A 131 8.00 -15.30 12.52
C ILE A 131 9.11 -14.27 12.68
N ILE A 132 9.20 -13.32 11.74
CA ILE A 132 10.26 -12.32 11.66
C ILE A 132 9.63 -10.93 11.77
N ALA A 133 9.98 -10.18 12.81
CA ALA A 133 9.62 -8.78 12.94
C ALA A 133 10.61 -7.90 12.17
N VAL A 134 10.09 -7.09 11.24
CA VAL A 134 10.89 -6.17 10.40
C VAL A 134 10.48 -4.71 10.57
N GLY A 135 9.54 -4.39 11.44
CA GLY A 135 9.06 -3.01 11.54
C GLY A 135 8.18 -2.60 10.35
N PRO A 136 7.92 -1.30 10.22
CA PRO A 136 7.10 -0.76 9.13
C PRO A 136 7.71 -0.95 7.76
N TYR A 137 6.93 -1.51 6.83
CA TYR A 137 7.42 -1.83 5.49
C TYR A 137 7.88 -0.62 4.67
N ILE A 138 7.33 0.56 4.95
CA ILE A 138 7.71 1.80 4.26
C ILE A 138 9.18 2.18 4.48
N HIS A 139 9.77 1.75 5.61
CA HIS A 139 11.18 2.00 5.91
C HIS A 139 12.11 1.44 4.81
N TYR A 140 11.71 0.31 4.21
CA TYR A 140 12.48 -0.39 3.18
C TYR A 140 12.26 0.16 1.76
N ALA A 141 11.24 0.99 1.56
CA ALA A 141 11.00 1.64 0.29
C ALA A 141 11.94 2.85 0.11
N GLN A 142 12.36 3.09 -1.12
CA GLN A 142 13.04 4.34 -1.48
C GLN A 142 12.04 5.39 -1.92
N SER A 143 12.27 6.65 -1.56
CA SER A 143 11.47 7.77 -2.09
C SER A 143 11.60 7.84 -3.62
N LEU A 144 10.54 8.23 -4.32
CA LEU A 144 10.61 8.51 -5.76
C LEU A 144 11.32 9.82 -6.08
N LEU A 145 11.37 10.74 -5.11
CA LEU A 145 12.03 12.03 -5.28
C LEU A 145 13.48 11.96 -4.82
N SER A 146 14.38 12.51 -5.62
CA SER A 146 15.70 12.90 -5.16
C SER A 146 15.61 14.03 -4.13
N TYR A 147 16.72 14.28 -3.41
CA TYR A 147 16.80 15.38 -2.46
C TYR A 147 16.47 16.74 -3.10
N GLN A 148 16.99 17.00 -4.31
CA GLN A 148 16.75 18.25 -5.02
C GLN A 148 15.28 18.37 -5.44
N GLU A 149 14.70 17.34 -6.05
CA GLU A 149 13.29 17.35 -6.44
C GLU A 149 12.36 17.54 -5.23
N LYS A 150 12.70 16.90 -4.10
CA LYS A 150 11.98 17.08 -2.84
C LYS A 150 12.07 18.52 -2.35
N SER A 151 13.26 19.13 -2.35
CA SER A 151 13.47 20.52 -1.94
C SER A 151 12.70 21.49 -2.83
N ASP A 152 12.80 21.35 -4.15
CA ASP A 152 12.13 22.20 -5.12
C ASP A 152 10.61 22.10 -5.01
N LEU A 153 10.09 20.88 -4.83
CA LEU A 153 8.67 20.67 -4.66
C LEU A 153 8.20 21.20 -3.30
N LYS A 154 8.97 21.00 -2.23
CA LYS A 154 8.64 21.52 -0.90
C LYS A 154 8.56 23.04 -0.91
N ALA A 155 9.48 23.73 -1.59
CA ALA A 155 9.45 25.19 -1.76
C ALA A 155 8.17 25.67 -2.47
N LYS A 156 7.65 24.89 -3.43
CA LYS A 156 6.39 25.21 -4.14
C LYS A 156 5.14 24.92 -3.30
N LEU A 157 5.17 23.88 -2.46
CA LEU A 157 4.02 23.48 -1.65
C LEU A 157 3.92 24.28 -0.34
N GLY A 158 5.04 24.81 0.16
CA GLY A 158 5.10 25.45 1.47
C GLY A 158 4.92 24.44 2.60
N ARG A 159 4.26 24.88 3.68
CA ARG A 159 3.89 24.03 4.80
C ARG A 159 2.71 23.14 4.39
N THR A 160 2.90 21.83 4.48
CA THR A 160 2.03 20.83 3.86
C THR A 160 1.37 19.94 4.89
N LEU A 161 0.04 19.86 4.85
CA LEU A 161 -0.77 18.90 5.59
C LEU A 161 -1.13 17.73 4.67
N LEU A 162 -0.78 16.51 5.07
CA LEU A 162 -1.15 15.29 4.35
C LEU A 162 -2.30 14.58 5.08
N VAL A 163 -3.45 14.50 4.42
CA VAL A 163 -4.67 13.93 4.95
C VAL A 163 -4.86 12.52 4.40
N PHE A 164 -5.15 11.57 5.28
CA PHE A 164 -5.54 10.21 4.94
C PHE A 164 -7.00 9.97 5.32
N PRO A 165 -7.96 10.23 4.43
CA PRO A 165 -9.34 9.85 4.69
C PRO A 165 -9.44 8.33 4.87
N SER A 166 -10.32 7.90 5.78
CA SER A 166 -10.65 6.50 5.91
C SER A 166 -11.22 5.99 4.59
N HIS A 167 -10.95 4.73 4.25
CA HIS A 167 -11.42 4.13 3.02
C HIS A 167 -12.07 2.79 3.30
N GLY A 168 -12.97 2.41 2.41
CA GLY A 168 -13.57 1.09 2.43
C GLY A 168 -12.52 0.01 2.18
N ILE A 169 -12.61 -1.10 2.91
CA ILE A 169 -11.93 -2.33 2.54
C ILE A 169 -12.72 -2.92 1.35
N ILE A 170 -12.06 -3.55 0.38
CA ILE A 170 -12.75 -4.18 -0.76
C ILE A 170 -13.88 -5.10 -0.24
N GLY A 171 -15.14 -4.75 -0.56
CA GLY A 171 -16.34 -5.44 -0.09
C GLY A 171 -17.09 -4.79 1.08
N VAL A 172 -16.56 -3.72 1.67
CA VAL A 172 -17.17 -2.91 2.74
C VAL A 172 -16.94 -1.43 2.45
N THR A 173 -18.00 -0.68 2.14
CA THR A 173 -17.93 0.79 2.03
C THR A 173 -17.75 1.39 3.42
N ALA A 174 -16.65 2.12 3.65
CA ALA A 174 -16.53 2.96 4.83
C ALA A 174 -17.55 4.10 4.70
N THR A 175 -18.55 4.11 5.58
CA THR A 175 -19.50 5.21 5.71
C THR A 175 -19.02 6.11 6.84
N PHE A 176 -18.42 7.24 6.48
CA PHE A 176 -18.15 8.32 7.43
C PHE A 176 -18.69 9.62 6.84
N ASN A 177 -19.01 10.57 7.70
CA ASN A 177 -19.49 11.87 7.27
C ASN A 177 -18.30 12.67 6.68
N ASN A 178 -18.29 12.81 5.35
CA ASN A 178 -17.23 13.52 4.65
C ASN A 178 -17.23 15.01 5.00
N ASP A 179 -18.40 15.59 5.25
CA ASP A 179 -18.56 17.01 5.55
C ASP A 179 -17.95 17.34 6.92
N GLU A 180 -18.24 16.53 7.95
CA GLU A 180 -17.60 16.66 9.27
C GLU A 180 -16.06 16.53 9.19
N PHE A 181 -15.57 15.63 8.33
CA PHE A 181 -14.13 15.49 8.17
C PHE A 181 -13.51 16.69 7.44
N ILE A 182 -14.21 17.26 6.45
CA ILE A 182 -13.82 18.50 5.79
C ILE A 182 -13.77 19.66 6.79
N GLU A 183 -14.77 19.80 7.67
CA GLU A 183 -14.77 20.83 8.72
C GLU A 183 -13.53 20.72 9.62
N GLU A 184 -13.15 19.49 9.99
CA GLU A 184 -11.95 19.24 10.79
C GLU A 184 -10.66 19.54 10.01
N ILE A 185 -10.59 19.23 8.71
CA ILE A 185 -9.47 19.62 7.84
C ILE A 185 -9.36 21.15 7.79
N GLU A 186 -10.47 21.87 7.57
CA GLU A 186 -10.49 23.34 7.55
C GLU A 186 -10.07 23.96 8.89
N ARG A 187 -10.44 23.33 10.00
CA ARG A 187 -10.00 23.75 11.34
C ARG A 187 -8.48 23.66 11.49
N VAL A 188 -7.87 22.57 11.01
CA VAL A 188 -6.43 22.28 11.15
C VAL A 188 -5.59 23.00 10.09
N ARG A 189 -6.08 23.15 8.86
CA ARG A 189 -5.27 23.64 7.73
C ARG A 189 -4.83 25.10 7.84
N LYS A 190 -5.35 25.87 8.82
CA LYS A 190 -5.05 27.31 8.99
C LYS A 190 -3.55 27.61 9.09
N ASP A 191 -2.77 26.64 9.55
CA ASP A 191 -1.32 26.73 9.70
C ASP A 191 -0.53 26.17 8.52
N PHE A 192 -1.20 25.85 7.40
CA PHE A 192 -0.62 25.14 6.25
C PHE A 192 -0.95 25.84 4.93
N ASP A 193 0.04 25.90 4.04
CA ASP A 193 -0.07 26.49 2.71
C ASP A 193 -0.75 25.52 1.72
N THR A 194 -0.49 24.22 1.88
CA THR A 194 -1.05 23.17 1.01
C THR A 194 -1.67 22.03 1.81
N VAL A 195 -2.85 21.58 1.37
CA VAL A 195 -3.49 20.33 1.80
C VAL A 195 -3.40 19.30 0.69
N LEU A 196 -2.82 18.13 1.00
CA LEU A 196 -2.80 16.96 0.13
C LEU A 196 -3.79 15.92 0.66
N ILE A 197 -4.76 15.51 -0.17
CA ILE A 197 -5.69 14.42 0.19
C ILE A 197 -5.19 13.12 -0.43
N SER A 198 -4.69 12.21 0.41
CA SER A 198 -4.18 10.90 0.01
C SER A 198 -5.30 9.88 -0.07
N LEU A 199 -5.89 9.76 -1.27
CA LEU A 199 -6.97 8.81 -1.51
C LEU A 199 -6.45 7.43 -1.92
N TYR A 200 -7.10 6.39 -1.39
CA TYR A 200 -6.87 5.02 -1.85
C TYR A 200 -7.33 4.88 -3.30
N TRP A 201 -6.68 4.01 -4.08
CA TRP A 201 -6.85 3.98 -5.54
C TRP A 201 -8.29 3.75 -6.01
N THR A 202 -9.14 3.10 -5.21
CA THR A 202 -10.56 2.94 -5.54
C THR A 202 -11.42 4.15 -5.19
N ASP A 203 -11.02 4.96 -4.21
CA ASP A 203 -11.76 6.17 -3.84
C ASP A 203 -11.49 7.30 -4.82
N VAL A 204 -10.28 7.35 -5.39
CA VAL A 204 -9.95 8.23 -6.53
C VAL A 204 -10.90 8.01 -7.72
N LEU A 205 -11.46 6.81 -7.87
CA LEU A 205 -12.39 6.49 -8.95
C LEU A 205 -13.83 6.99 -8.70
N LYS A 206 -14.07 7.71 -7.59
CA LYS A 206 -15.38 8.30 -7.24
C LYS A 206 -15.34 9.80 -7.58
N PRO A 207 -15.88 10.24 -8.72
CA PRO A 207 -15.75 11.62 -9.17
C PRO A 207 -16.30 12.64 -8.18
N ASP A 208 -17.44 12.34 -7.55
CA ASP A 208 -18.08 13.25 -6.59
C ASP A 208 -17.20 13.48 -5.35
N LEU A 209 -16.53 12.43 -4.86
CA LEU A 209 -15.62 12.54 -3.73
C LEU A 209 -14.39 13.37 -4.10
N VAL A 210 -13.78 13.10 -5.26
CA VAL A 210 -12.64 13.87 -5.77
C VAL A 210 -13.01 15.34 -5.95
N ALA A 211 -14.14 15.62 -6.60
CA ALA A 211 -14.64 16.97 -6.84
C ALA A 211 -14.93 17.72 -5.53
N SER A 212 -15.44 17.04 -4.50
CA SER A 212 -15.72 17.67 -3.19
C SER A 212 -14.47 18.26 -2.54
N TYR A 213 -13.32 17.62 -2.68
CA TYR A 213 -12.05 18.10 -2.15
C TYR A 213 -11.36 19.12 -3.08
N GLU A 214 -11.41 18.90 -4.40
CA GLU A 214 -10.82 19.82 -5.37
C GLU A 214 -11.54 21.18 -5.37
N ALA A 215 -12.86 21.22 -5.15
CA ALA A 215 -13.64 22.46 -5.01
C ALA A 215 -13.18 23.34 -3.84
N LEU A 216 -12.52 22.75 -2.83
CA LEU A 216 -11.92 23.45 -1.68
C LEU A 216 -10.46 23.87 -1.91
N GLY A 217 -9.92 23.61 -3.12
CA GLY A 217 -8.54 23.91 -3.48
C GLY A 217 -7.52 22.89 -2.97
N TYR A 218 -7.97 21.75 -2.43
CA TYR A 218 -7.06 20.69 -2.01
C TYR A 218 -6.47 19.97 -3.22
N LYS A 219 -5.26 19.43 -3.06
CA LYS A 219 -4.61 18.63 -4.11
C LYS A 219 -4.84 17.15 -3.83
N ILE A 220 -5.44 16.44 -4.78
CA ILE A 220 -5.58 15.00 -4.68
C ILE A 220 -4.26 14.30 -5.00
N VAL A 221 -3.89 13.35 -4.16
CA VAL A 221 -2.75 12.49 -4.36
C VAL A 221 -3.12 11.04 -4.10
N THR A 222 -2.35 10.11 -4.65
CA THR A 222 -2.54 8.69 -4.42
C THR A 222 -1.22 7.95 -4.52
N SER A 223 -1.05 6.93 -3.69
CA SER A 223 0.07 6.00 -3.81
C SER A 223 -0.03 5.12 -5.07
N GLY A 224 -1.18 5.12 -5.76
CA GLY A 224 -1.40 4.45 -7.04
C GLY A 224 -2.15 3.12 -6.91
N HIS A 225 -2.35 2.43 -8.04
CA HIS A 225 -3.03 1.14 -8.05
C HIS A 225 -2.34 0.09 -7.15
N ARG A 226 -3.10 -0.79 -6.49
CA ARG A 226 -2.58 -1.79 -5.52
C ARG A 226 -1.49 -2.76 -6.03
N PHE A 227 -1.32 -2.89 -7.36
CA PHE A 227 -0.27 -3.72 -7.97
C PHE A 227 0.93 -2.88 -8.47
N ASP A 228 0.97 -1.58 -8.21
CA ASP A 228 2.12 -0.74 -8.54
C ASP A 228 3.25 -1.05 -7.55
N LEU A 229 4.41 -1.45 -8.07
CA LEU A 229 5.60 -1.69 -7.26
C LEU A 229 6.14 -0.41 -6.61
N ASN A 230 5.81 0.76 -7.17
CA ASN A 230 6.20 2.05 -6.63
C ASN A 230 5.21 2.60 -5.59
N PHE A 231 4.19 1.83 -5.18
CA PHE A 231 3.15 2.32 -4.26
C PHE A 231 3.73 2.84 -2.95
N LEU A 232 4.54 2.04 -2.24
CA LEU A 232 5.18 2.48 -0.99
C LEU A 232 6.20 3.60 -1.21
N SER A 233 6.94 3.59 -2.31
CA SER A 233 7.87 4.68 -2.66
C SER A 233 7.16 6.00 -2.80
N ARG A 234 6.01 5.99 -3.47
CA ARG A 234 5.17 7.17 -3.67
C ARG A 234 4.57 7.64 -2.36
N GLN A 235 4.06 6.71 -1.54
CA GLN A 235 3.58 7.00 -0.20
C GLN A 235 4.66 7.67 0.66
N LYS A 236 5.89 7.14 0.62
CA LYS A 236 7.04 7.68 1.33
C LYS A 236 7.37 9.09 0.88
N SER A 237 7.36 9.36 -0.43
CA SER A 237 7.57 10.72 -0.95
C SER A 237 6.54 11.72 -0.45
N PHE A 238 5.26 11.35 -0.35
CA PHE A 238 4.24 12.25 0.22
C PHE A 238 4.47 12.52 1.70
N ILE A 239 4.76 11.49 2.49
CA ILE A 239 5.04 11.65 3.93
C ILE A 239 6.27 12.53 4.13
N GLU A 240 7.32 12.31 3.33
CA GLU A 240 8.54 13.10 3.37
C GLU A 240 8.35 14.57 2.98
N LEU A 241 7.35 14.90 2.16
CA LEU A 241 6.99 16.27 1.79
C LEU A 241 6.06 16.95 2.82
N ALA A 242 5.37 16.17 3.63
CA ALA A 242 4.42 16.65 4.63
C ALA A 242 5.15 17.16 5.88
N ASP A 243 4.62 18.21 6.51
CA ASP A 243 5.06 18.61 7.86
C ASP A 243 4.19 17.95 8.92
N TYR A 244 2.93 17.68 8.60
CA TYR A 244 1.97 17.00 9.46
C TYR A 244 1.10 16.04 8.66
N THR A 245 0.64 15.01 9.34
CA THR A 245 -0.35 14.06 8.81
C THR A 245 -1.60 14.06 9.68
N MET A 246 -2.76 13.80 9.08
CA MET A 246 -4.02 13.61 9.80
C MET A 246 -4.88 12.52 9.16
N SER A 247 -5.74 11.90 9.95
CA SER A 247 -6.73 10.91 9.51
C SER A 247 -7.94 10.92 10.43
N ASN A 248 -9.08 10.43 9.95
CA ASN A 248 -10.29 10.19 10.74
C ASN A 248 -10.45 8.72 11.19
N ASN A 249 -9.44 7.86 10.95
CA ASN A 249 -9.49 6.49 11.43
C ASN A 249 -8.08 5.93 11.66
N LEU A 250 -7.98 4.85 12.44
CA LEU A 250 -6.74 4.11 12.61
C LEU A 250 -6.54 3.16 11.43
N GLY A 251 -5.36 3.22 10.81
CA GLY A 251 -5.02 2.36 9.70
C GLY A 251 -3.51 2.20 9.53
N THR A 252 -3.12 1.60 8.41
CA THR A 252 -1.71 1.32 8.11
C THR A 252 -0.85 2.59 8.07
N HIS A 253 -1.43 3.74 7.72
CA HIS A 253 -0.74 5.02 7.71
C HIS A 253 -0.12 5.39 9.07
N VAL A 254 -0.71 4.94 10.19
CA VAL A 254 -0.17 5.15 11.55
C VAL A 254 1.20 4.50 11.72
N GLY A 255 1.43 3.35 11.08
CA GLY A 255 2.75 2.70 11.12
C GLY A 255 3.77 3.34 10.17
N TYR A 256 3.35 4.24 9.29
CA TYR A 256 4.19 4.80 8.22
C TYR A 256 4.58 6.26 8.42
N CYS A 257 3.79 7.02 9.20
CA CYS A 257 3.99 8.45 9.45
C CYS A 257 4.76 8.69 10.75
#